data_AF-A0A7X0CGS8-F1
#
_entry.id   AF-A0A7X0CGS8-F1
#
_cell.length_a   1.000
_cell.length_b   1.000
_cell.length_c   1.000
_cell.angle_alpha   90.00
_cell.angle_beta   90.00
_cell.angle_gamma   90.00
#
_symmetry.space_group_name_H-M   'P 1'
#
loop_
_entity.id
_entity.type
_entity.pdbx_description
1 polymer ?
#
loop_
_entity_poly.entity_id
_entity_poly.type
_entity_poly.pdbx_seq_one_letter_code
_entity_poly.pdbx_strand_id
1 'polypeptide(L)'
;MNANPPSGLERLYRFFQKKDSERLHGLDESYFLGLSPIEKIQAWNFISSSSRLSDERISGLFLLDPDRAIEFFKKICLSPVEESDFPAERRAFERARLALLHYINLVEPNAEYMNQMCNFSSSKFEEIRIMFATSVPEKVTTPEIISALKSMIFTETDEMAVSSAVMKFMAIYGMEFDADNEDYKVIYNVLRGGDGSGKLAAMKRLKKISNPNLI
;
A
#
# COMPACT_ATOMS: atom_id res chain seq x y z
N MET A 1 30.79 28.56 -18.05
CA MET A 1 30.44 28.34 -16.63
C MET A 1 30.00 26.89 -16.51
N ASN A 2 30.87 26.01 -16.02
CA ASN A 2 30.53 24.62 -15.77
C ASN A 2 29.86 24.55 -14.40
N ALA A 3 28.53 24.59 -14.37
CA ALA A 3 27.82 24.17 -13.18
C ALA A 3 28.05 22.66 -13.04
N ASN A 4 28.86 22.26 -12.06
CA ASN A 4 28.88 20.86 -11.64
C ASN A 4 27.43 20.47 -11.33
N PRO A 5 26.94 19.33 -11.85
CA PRO A 5 25.60 18.88 -11.49
C PRO A 5 25.48 18.82 -9.97
N PRO A 6 24.34 19.25 -9.39
CA PRO A 6 24.14 19.16 -7.95
C PRO A 6 24.42 17.72 -7.50
N SER A 7 25.10 17.55 -6.37
CA SER A 7 25.36 16.21 -5.83
C SER A 7 24.04 15.46 -5.71
N GLY A 8 24.04 14.13 -5.85
CA GLY A 8 22.80 13.34 -5.78
C GLY A 8 22.01 13.64 -4.50
N LEU A 9 22.72 13.95 -3.42
CA LEU A 9 22.16 14.34 -2.13
C LEU A 9 21.45 15.70 -2.15
N GLU A 10 22.00 16.70 -2.84
CA GLU A 10 21.36 18.01 -2.98
C GLU A 10 20.04 17.89 -3.75
N ARG A 11 20.00 17.07 -4.81
CA ARG A 11 18.77 16.77 -5.56
C ARG A 11 17.71 16.14 -4.65
N LEU A 12 18.09 15.19 -3.80
CA LEU A 12 17.21 14.58 -2.81
C LEU A 12 16.67 15.61 -1.81
N TYR A 13 17.52 16.45 -1.23
CA TYR A 13 17.07 17.46 -0.27
C TYR A 13 16.14 18.49 -0.90
N ARG A 14 16.43 18.93 -2.12
CA ARG A 14 15.54 19.82 -2.87
C ARG A 14 14.18 19.20 -3.12
N PHE A 15 14.09 17.89 -3.36
CA PHE A 15 12.79 17.20 -3.48
C PHE A 15 11.93 17.42 -2.23
N PHE A 16 12.48 17.21 -1.03
CA PHE A 16 11.74 17.40 0.22
C PHE A 16 11.48 18.86 0.61
N GLN A 17 12.08 19.83 -0.09
CA GLN A 17 11.81 21.26 0.09
C GLN A 17 10.70 21.80 -0.83
N LYS A 18 10.48 21.15 -1.97
CA LYS A 18 9.42 21.48 -2.93
C LYS A 18 8.03 21.33 -2.30
N LYS A 19 7.03 22.05 -2.82
CA LYS A 19 5.62 21.90 -2.40
C LYS A 19 4.79 21.17 -3.46
N ASP A 20 3.83 20.35 -3.02
CA ASP A 20 2.84 19.55 -3.77
C ASP A 20 2.95 19.55 -5.31
N SER A 21 2.58 20.65 -5.97
CA SER A 21 2.56 20.75 -7.44
C SER A 21 3.93 20.63 -8.12
N GLU A 22 5.02 20.88 -7.39
CA GLU A 22 6.40 20.78 -7.87
C GLU A 22 6.96 19.34 -7.81
N ARG A 23 6.19 18.40 -7.26
CA ARG A 23 6.54 16.97 -7.07
C ARG A 23 5.72 16.02 -7.95
N LEU A 24 5.27 16.49 -9.12
CA LEU A 24 4.41 15.76 -10.06
C LEU A 24 4.85 14.30 -10.38
N HIS A 25 6.14 14.00 -10.32
CA HIS A 25 6.67 12.66 -10.62
C HIS A 25 6.94 11.79 -9.39
N GLY A 26 6.75 12.32 -8.18
CA GLY A 26 7.07 11.62 -6.94
C GLY A 26 8.57 11.40 -6.72
N LEU A 27 8.86 10.63 -5.67
CA LEU A 27 10.21 10.16 -5.33
C LEU A 27 10.41 8.77 -5.93
N ASP A 28 11.49 8.58 -6.69
CA ASP A 28 11.84 7.32 -7.33
C ASP A 28 13.34 6.96 -7.12
N GLU A 29 13.76 5.81 -7.65
CA GLU A 29 15.14 5.32 -7.55
C GLU A 29 16.18 6.30 -8.12
N SER A 30 15.79 7.12 -9.11
CA SER A 30 16.71 8.04 -9.79
C SER A 30 17.30 9.07 -8.84
N TYR A 31 16.60 9.41 -7.75
CA TYR A 31 17.08 10.31 -6.71
C TYR A 31 18.26 9.74 -5.91
N PHE A 32 18.38 8.42 -5.85
CA PHE A 32 19.40 7.70 -5.09
C PHE A 32 20.54 7.13 -5.96
N LEU A 33 20.37 7.12 -7.28
CA LEU A 33 21.42 6.74 -8.22
C LEU A 33 22.65 7.64 -8.08
N GLY A 34 23.82 7.01 -7.94
CA GLY A 34 25.11 7.69 -7.84
C GLY A 34 25.48 8.22 -6.45
N LEU A 35 24.65 8.00 -5.42
CA LEU A 35 25.02 8.34 -4.04
C LEU A 35 26.17 7.45 -3.56
N SER A 36 27.23 8.08 -3.06
CA SER A 36 28.30 7.39 -2.34
C SER A 36 27.77 6.76 -1.04
N PRO A 37 28.50 5.79 -0.44
CA PRO A 37 28.09 5.20 0.83
C PRO A 37 27.86 6.22 1.95
N ILE A 38 28.67 7.28 2.00
CA ILE A 38 28.52 8.36 2.99
C ILE A 38 27.24 9.17 2.71
N GLU A 39 26.96 9.51 1.46
CA GLU A 39 25.73 10.23 1.10
C GLU A 39 24.48 9.37 1.33
N LYS A 40 24.54 8.05 1.15
CA LYS A 40 23.44 7.14 1.52
C LYS A 40 23.16 7.19 3.02
N ILE A 41 24.19 7.22 3.87
CA ILE A 41 24.01 7.38 5.33
C ILE A 41 23.38 8.74 5.66
N GLN A 42 23.83 9.81 4.99
CA GLN A 42 23.27 11.15 5.20
C GLN A 42 21.81 11.24 4.75
N ALA A 43 21.49 10.71 3.56
CA ALA A 43 20.13 10.60 3.04
C ALA A 43 19.23 9.82 4.01
N TRP A 44 19.71 8.67 4.51
CA TRP A 44 18.99 7.87 5.49
C TRP A 44 18.64 8.70 6.71
N ASN A 45 19.66 9.32 7.35
CA ASN A 45 19.47 10.08 8.57
C ASN A 45 18.50 11.25 8.36
N PHE A 46 18.57 11.94 7.22
CA PHE A 46 17.65 13.02 6.88
C PHE A 46 16.21 12.53 6.71
N ILE A 47 16.00 11.40 6.02
CA ILE A 47 14.65 10.87 5.78
C ILE A 47 14.05 10.31 7.08
N SER A 48 14.85 9.60 7.89
CA SER A 48 14.39 8.96 9.13
C SER A 48 14.26 9.91 10.31
N SER A 49 14.82 11.12 10.28
CA SER A 49 14.82 12.04 11.43
C SER A 49 13.49 12.75 11.69
N SER A 50 12.49 12.58 10.82
CA SER A 50 11.19 13.23 11.02
C SER A 50 10.37 12.51 12.08
N SER A 51 9.73 13.27 12.97
CA SER A 51 8.81 12.73 13.97
C SER A 51 7.54 12.15 13.35
N ARG A 52 7.18 12.55 12.13
CA ARG A 52 6.03 12.04 11.38
C ARG A 52 6.46 11.57 10.00
N LEU A 53 6.36 10.27 9.75
CA LEU A 53 6.68 9.70 8.45
C LEU A 53 5.53 9.93 7.46
N SER A 54 5.81 10.67 6.38
CA SER A 54 4.94 10.75 5.21
C SER A 54 5.18 9.58 4.26
N ASP A 55 4.24 9.31 3.35
CA ASP A 55 4.37 8.31 2.29
C ASP A 55 5.69 8.41 1.52
N GLU A 56 6.11 9.63 1.18
CA GLU A 56 7.37 9.88 0.46
C GLU A 56 8.59 9.55 1.31
N ARG A 57 8.55 9.80 2.62
CA ARG A 57 9.64 9.43 3.52
C ARG A 57 9.72 7.91 3.68
N ILE A 58 8.57 7.24 3.83
CA ILE A 58 8.49 5.78 3.92
C ILE A 58 9.04 5.17 2.62
N SER A 59 8.52 5.59 1.48
CA SER A 59 8.98 5.11 0.17
C SER A 59 10.46 5.45 -0.06
N GLY A 60 10.91 6.63 0.35
CA GLY A 60 12.31 7.03 0.24
C GLY A 60 13.27 6.19 1.06
N LEU A 61 12.91 5.79 2.28
CA LEU A 61 13.70 4.86 3.09
C LEU A 61 13.78 3.49 2.40
N PHE A 62 12.64 3.01 1.90
CA PHE A 62 12.57 1.72 1.21
C PHE A 62 13.40 1.70 -0.08
N LEU A 63 13.30 2.75 -0.91
CA LEU A 63 14.08 2.89 -2.15
C LEU A 63 15.59 3.03 -1.90
N LEU A 64 15.97 3.64 -0.78
CA LEU A 64 17.38 3.85 -0.43
C LEU A 64 18.06 2.56 0.04
N ASP A 65 17.40 1.83 0.93
CA ASP A 65 17.92 0.62 1.59
C ASP A 65 16.74 -0.23 2.09
N PRO A 66 16.21 -1.16 1.26
CA PRO A 66 15.02 -1.95 1.59
C PRO A 66 15.18 -2.75 2.89
N ASP A 67 16.30 -3.47 3.05
CA ASP A 67 16.53 -4.34 4.20
C ASP A 67 16.54 -3.55 5.51
N ARG A 68 17.27 -2.41 5.52
CA ARG A 68 17.31 -1.53 6.68
C ARG A 68 15.95 -0.86 6.93
N ALA A 69 15.21 -0.51 5.87
CA ALA A 69 13.88 0.08 5.95
C ALA A 69 12.88 -0.88 6.59
N ILE A 70 12.86 -2.14 6.19
CA ILE A 70 11.97 -3.15 6.78
C ILE A 70 12.20 -3.29 8.28
N GLU A 71 13.46 -3.41 8.72
CA GLU A 71 13.78 -3.50 10.14
C GLU A 71 13.38 -2.24 10.93
N PHE A 72 13.48 -1.07 10.29
CA PHE A 72 13.01 0.19 10.87
C PHE A 72 11.47 0.25 10.94
N PHE A 73 10.77 -0.18 9.89
CA PHE A 73 9.31 -0.19 9.82
C PHE A 73 8.70 -1.15 10.84
N LYS A 74 9.26 -2.36 10.99
CA LYS A 74 8.85 -3.32 12.01
C LYS A 74 8.88 -2.71 13.40
N LYS A 75 9.96 -2.00 13.75
CA LYS A 75 10.10 -1.32 15.05
C LYS A 75 9.03 -0.26 15.28
N ILE A 76 8.66 0.50 14.26
CA ILE A 76 7.57 1.48 14.36
C ILE A 76 6.23 0.76 14.54
N CYS A 77 6.00 -0.32 13.80
CA CYS A 77 4.76 -1.09 13.87
C CYS A 77 4.52 -1.79 15.22
N LEU A 78 5.55 -1.96 16.07
CA LEU A 78 5.38 -2.46 17.44
C LEU A 78 4.62 -1.49 18.35
N SER A 79 4.63 -0.20 18.02
CA SER A 79 3.88 0.81 18.76
C SER A 79 2.43 0.89 18.26
N PRO A 80 1.45 1.24 19.10
CA PRO A 80 0.08 1.49 18.63
C PRO A 80 0.05 2.62 17.59
N VAL A 81 -1.00 2.66 16.78
CA VAL A 81 -1.23 3.78 15.86
C VAL A 81 -1.52 5.02 16.68
N GLU A 82 -0.88 6.15 16.34
CA GLU A 82 -1.15 7.41 17.01
C GLU A 82 -2.63 7.80 16.86
N GLU A 83 -3.24 8.23 17.98
CA GLU A 83 -4.60 8.75 17.99
C GLU A 83 -4.57 10.28 17.92
N SER A 84 -5.55 10.86 17.24
CA SER A 84 -5.77 12.31 17.21
C SER A 84 -7.25 12.60 17.01
N ASP A 85 -7.73 13.62 17.72
CA ASP A 85 -9.08 14.16 17.56
C ASP A 85 -9.25 14.87 16.21
N PHE A 86 -8.15 15.26 15.56
CA PHE A 86 -8.17 15.94 14.26
C PHE A 86 -8.25 14.90 13.12
N PRO A 87 -9.31 14.91 12.29
CA PRO A 87 -9.49 13.92 11.23
C PRO A 87 -8.34 13.87 10.22
N ALA A 88 -7.72 15.01 9.91
CA ALA A 88 -6.59 15.08 8.98
C ALA A 88 -5.35 14.37 9.52
N GLU A 89 -5.06 14.52 10.81
CA GLU A 89 -3.92 13.84 11.45
C GLU A 89 -4.18 12.34 11.56
N ARG A 90 -5.38 11.94 12.00
CA ARG A 90 -5.75 10.53 12.07
C ARG A 90 -5.64 9.84 10.71
N ARG A 91 -6.09 10.51 9.64
CA ARG A 91 -5.94 10.02 8.26
C ARG A 91 -4.47 9.83 7.91
N ALA A 92 -3.61 10.81 8.21
CA ALA A 92 -2.17 10.71 7.95
C ALA A 92 -1.51 9.56 8.73
N PHE A 93 -1.89 9.33 9.98
CA PHE A 93 -1.39 8.22 10.80
C PHE A 93 -1.83 6.85 10.26
N GLU A 94 -3.10 6.69 9.91
CA GLU A 94 -3.60 5.45 9.30
C GLU A 94 -2.89 5.17 7.97
N ARG A 95 -2.72 6.20 7.14
CA ARG A 95 -2.03 6.11 5.84
C ARG A 95 -0.57 5.67 5.99
N ALA A 96 0.17 6.35 6.87
CA ALA A 96 1.56 6.02 7.15
C ALA A 96 1.69 4.59 7.70
N ARG A 97 0.82 4.18 8.65
CA ARG A 97 0.84 2.82 9.18
C ARG A 97 0.60 1.78 8.09
N LEU A 98 -0.39 2.01 7.25
CA LEU A 98 -0.73 1.08 6.18
C LEU A 98 0.40 0.97 5.14
N ALA A 99 1.08 2.07 4.81
CA ALA A 99 2.26 2.05 3.93
C ALA A 99 3.41 1.22 4.54
N LEU A 100 3.69 1.38 5.83
CA LEU A 100 4.72 0.58 6.52
C LEU A 100 4.39 -0.92 6.46
N LEU A 101 3.15 -1.30 6.79
CA LEU A 101 2.70 -2.68 6.75
C LEU A 101 2.73 -3.27 5.34
N HIS A 102 2.40 -2.47 4.32
CA HIS A 102 2.51 -2.86 2.93
C HIS A 102 3.95 -3.23 2.56
N TYR A 103 4.92 -2.35 2.82
CA TYR A 103 6.31 -2.61 2.48
C TYR A 103 6.88 -3.81 3.24
N ILE A 104 6.55 -3.97 4.53
CA ILE A 104 6.94 -5.15 5.30
C ILE A 104 6.44 -6.42 4.62
N ASN A 105 5.14 -6.49 4.29
CA ASN A 105 4.55 -7.68 3.66
C ASN A 105 4.95 -7.89 2.20
N LEU A 106 5.45 -6.86 1.52
CA LEU A 106 5.99 -6.97 0.17
C LEU A 106 7.30 -7.77 0.16
N VAL A 107 8.16 -7.57 1.17
CA VAL A 107 9.47 -8.22 1.29
C VAL A 107 9.38 -9.51 2.10
N GLU A 108 8.71 -9.44 3.25
CA GLU A 108 8.58 -10.53 4.21
C GLU A 108 7.10 -10.72 4.60
N PRO A 109 6.31 -11.43 3.78
CA PRO A 109 4.93 -11.76 4.09
C PRO A 109 4.79 -12.36 5.48
N ASN A 110 3.97 -11.75 6.32
CA ASN A 110 3.78 -12.18 7.71
C ASN A 110 2.32 -12.01 8.14
N ALA A 111 1.73 -13.09 8.65
CA ALA A 111 0.31 -13.12 9.02
C ALA A 111 -0.07 -12.05 10.07
N GLU A 112 0.80 -11.76 11.04
CA GLU A 112 0.53 -10.75 12.06
C GLU A 112 0.42 -9.35 11.43
N TYR A 113 1.37 -8.97 10.58
CA TYR A 113 1.34 -7.67 9.90
C TYR A 113 0.18 -7.57 8.91
N MET A 114 -0.15 -8.64 8.19
CA MET A 114 -1.35 -8.68 7.33
C MET A 114 -2.63 -8.51 8.16
N ASN A 115 -2.74 -9.19 9.29
CA ASN A 115 -3.91 -9.07 10.16
C ASN A 115 -4.05 -7.67 10.75
N GLN A 116 -2.93 -6.98 11.03
CA GLN A 116 -2.98 -5.55 11.37
C GLN A 116 -3.53 -4.69 10.22
N MET A 117 -3.25 -5.02 8.97
CA MET A 117 -3.80 -4.28 7.82
C MET A 117 -5.33 -4.36 7.75
N CYS A 118 -5.94 -5.47 8.21
CA CYS A 118 -7.39 -5.66 8.18
C CYS A 118 -8.17 -4.57 8.93
N ASN A 119 -7.56 -3.93 9.93
CA ASN A 119 -8.17 -2.82 10.67
C ASN A 119 -8.48 -1.60 9.78
N PHE A 120 -7.77 -1.45 8.66
CA PHE A 120 -7.95 -0.34 7.73
C PHE A 120 -9.07 -0.57 6.71
N SER A 121 -9.56 -1.82 6.58
CA SER A 121 -10.67 -2.18 5.68
C SER A 121 -12.00 -1.50 6.04
N SER A 122 -12.16 -1.11 7.31
CA SER A 122 -13.34 -0.43 7.84
C SER A 122 -13.04 1.01 8.29
N SER A 123 -11.92 1.58 7.83
CA SER A 123 -11.59 2.98 8.13
C SER A 123 -12.72 3.93 7.72
N LYS A 124 -12.93 4.98 8.52
CA LYS A 124 -13.90 6.04 8.17
C LYS A 124 -13.47 6.84 6.92
N PHE A 125 -12.20 6.75 6.53
CA PHE A 125 -11.65 7.47 5.39
C PHE A 125 -11.63 6.56 4.15
N GLU A 126 -12.34 6.95 3.10
CA GLU A 126 -12.43 6.20 1.84
C GLU A 126 -11.06 5.90 1.24
N GLU A 127 -10.15 6.88 1.24
CA GLU A 127 -8.79 6.74 0.71
C GLU A 127 -7.98 5.65 1.42
N ILE A 128 -8.23 5.44 2.72
CA ILE A 128 -7.55 4.41 3.51
C ILE A 128 -8.12 3.04 3.19
N ARG A 129 -9.44 2.93 2.98
CA ARG A 129 -10.07 1.68 2.54
C ARG A 129 -9.62 1.28 1.14
N ILE A 130 -9.51 2.23 0.22
CA ILE A 130 -8.93 2.04 -1.13
C ILE A 130 -7.48 1.56 -0.99
N MET A 131 -6.67 2.29 -0.23
CA MET A 131 -5.26 1.96 -0.01
C MET A 131 -5.11 0.56 0.60
N PHE A 132 -6.01 0.16 1.51
CA PHE A 132 -6.01 -1.19 2.07
C PHE A 132 -6.20 -2.20 0.95
N ALA A 133 -7.29 -2.07 0.19
CA ALA A 133 -7.61 -2.99 -0.88
C ALA A 133 -6.51 -3.10 -1.94
N THR A 134 -5.80 -2.02 -2.27
CA THR A 134 -4.69 -2.06 -3.24
C THR A 134 -3.38 -2.60 -2.66
N SER A 135 -3.16 -2.42 -1.36
CA SER A 135 -1.88 -2.74 -0.69
C SER A 135 -1.73 -4.18 -0.25
N VAL A 136 -2.83 -4.94 -0.13
CA VAL A 136 -2.71 -6.34 0.33
C VAL A 136 -1.99 -7.21 -0.72
N PRO A 137 -1.12 -8.14 -0.31
CA PRO A 137 -0.39 -8.98 -1.25
C PRO A 137 -1.30 -10.02 -1.92
N GLU A 138 -1.05 -10.27 -3.20
CA GLU A 138 -1.86 -11.20 -4.01
C GLU A 138 -1.36 -12.64 -3.94
N LYS A 139 -0.04 -12.81 -3.89
CA LYS A 139 0.63 -14.13 -3.98
C LYS A 139 0.60 -14.93 -2.69
N VAL A 140 0.54 -14.26 -1.55
CA VAL A 140 0.54 -14.83 -0.19
C VAL A 140 -0.37 -13.96 0.66
N THR A 141 -1.39 -14.53 1.29
CA THR A 141 -2.39 -13.77 2.06
C THR A 141 -2.86 -14.54 3.28
N THR A 142 -3.66 -13.92 4.15
CA THR A 142 -4.34 -14.58 5.27
C THR A 142 -5.85 -14.77 5.01
N PRO A 143 -6.51 -15.70 5.71
CA PRO A 143 -7.97 -15.81 5.71
C PRO A 143 -8.68 -14.51 6.13
N GLU A 144 -8.10 -13.74 7.05
CA GLU A 144 -8.63 -12.49 7.57
C GLU A 144 -8.68 -11.42 6.47
N ILE A 145 -7.64 -11.30 5.64
CA ILE A 145 -7.60 -10.39 4.49
C ILE A 145 -8.71 -10.75 3.49
N ILE A 146 -8.86 -12.04 3.19
CA ILE A 146 -9.94 -12.52 2.31
C ILE A 146 -11.30 -12.17 2.90
N SER A 147 -11.47 -12.33 4.22
CA SER A 147 -12.72 -11.97 4.91
C SER A 147 -12.99 -10.47 4.86
N ALA A 148 -11.97 -9.64 5.09
CA ALA A 148 -12.06 -8.19 5.04
C ALA A 148 -12.45 -7.69 3.63
N LEU A 149 -11.78 -8.19 2.59
CA LEU A 149 -12.12 -7.86 1.19
C LEU A 149 -13.55 -8.31 0.83
N LYS A 150 -13.98 -9.49 1.27
CA LYS A 150 -15.38 -9.92 1.08
C LYS A 150 -16.34 -8.96 1.76
N SER A 151 -16.07 -8.58 3.01
CA SER A 151 -16.90 -7.63 3.75
C SER A 151 -17.06 -6.34 2.94
N MET A 152 -15.95 -5.75 2.48
CA MET A 152 -15.96 -4.57 1.61
C MET A 152 -16.82 -4.80 0.35
N ILE A 153 -16.67 -5.93 -0.34
CA ILE A 153 -17.48 -6.26 -1.53
C ILE A 153 -18.99 -6.26 -1.23
N PHE A 154 -19.41 -6.64 -0.03
CA PHE A 154 -20.82 -6.69 0.35
C PHE A 154 -21.37 -5.38 0.91
N THR A 155 -20.56 -4.59 1.61
CA THR A 155 -21.06 -3.47 2.44
C THR A 155 -20.57 -2.10 2.00
N GLU A 156 -19.54 -2.02 1.17
CA GLU A 156 -18.96 -0.75 0.74
C GLU A 156 -19.94 0.04 -0.14
N THR A 157 -19.98 1.35 0.08
CA THR A 157 -20.81 2.29 -0.68
C THR A 157 -19.98 3.19 -1.59
N ASP A 158 -18.69 3.37 -1.31
CA ASP A 158 -17.78 4.08 -2.20
C ASP A 158 -17.39 3.22 -3.41
N GLU A 159 -17.57 3.77 -4.62
CA GLU A 159 -17.37 3.03 -5.86
C GLU A 159 -15.90 2.64 -6.09
N MET A 160 -14.95 3.49 -5.67
CA MET A 160 -13.53 3.23 -5.87
C MET A 160 -13.02 2.17 -4.88
N ALA A 161 -13.47 2.23 -3.63
CA ALA A 161 -13.16 1.25 -2.59
C ALA A 161 -13.69 -0.14 -2.95
N VAL A 162 -14.96 -0.26 -3.38
CA VAL A 162 -15.52 -1.56 -3.79
C VAL A 162 -14.82 -2.09 -5.04
N SER A 163 -14.52 -1.22 -6.02
CA SER A 163 -13.79 -1.62 -7.22
C SER A 163 -12.40 -2.16 -6.88
N SER A 164 -11.68 -1.48 -5.99
CA SER A 164 -10.35 -1.90 -5.54
C SER A 164 -10.41 -3.23 -4.81
N ALA A 165 -11.41 -3.42 -3.93
CA ALA A 165 -11.61 -4.68 -3.21
C ALA A 165 -11.93 -5.84 -4.15
N VAL A 166 -12.79 -5.62 -5.16
CA VAL A 166 -13.12 -6.64 -6.18
C VAL A 166 -11.87 -7.02 -7.00
N MET A 167 -11.15 -6.03 -7.53
CA MET A 167 -9.94 -6.30 -8.35
C MET A 167 -8.92 -7.10 -7.56
N LYS A 168 -8.64 -6.69 -6.32
CA LYS A 168 -7.69 -7.39 -5.47
C LYS A 168 -8.16 -8.79 -5.09
N PHE A 169 -9.44 -8.93 -4.75
CA PHE A 169 -10.03 -10.22 -4.43
C PHE A 169 -9.86 -11.19 -5.61
N MET A 170 -10.17 -10.76 -6.84
CA MET A 170 -9.96 -11.55 -8.05
C MET A 170 -8.47 -11.91 -8.25
N ALA A 171 -7.56 -10.96 -8.06
CA ALA A 171 -6.12 -11.18 -8.21
C ALA A 171 -5.56 -12.21 -7.22
N ILE A 172 -6.03 -12.21 -5.96
CA ILE A 172 -5.70 -13.24 -4.96
C ILE A 172 -6.11 -14.65 -5.42
N TYR A 173 -7.16 -14.76 -6.24
CA TYR A 173 -7.62 -16.00 -6.86
C TYR A 173 -7.00 -16.25 -8.26
N GLY A 174 -5.91 -15.54 -8.60
CA GLY A 174 -5.16 -15.71 -9.84
C GLY A 174 -5.80 -15.09 -11.08
N MET A 175 -6.79 -14.20 -10.89
CA MET A 175 -7.45 -13.48 -11.97
C MET A 175 -7.03 -12.00 -11.93
N GLU A 176 -5.89 -11.72 -12.56
CA GLU A 176 -5.34 -10.36 -12.71
C GLU A 176 -6.22 -9.51 -13.64
N PHE A 177 -6.03 -8.19 -13.58
CA PHE A 177 -6.75 -7.26 -14.46
C PHE A 177 -6.47 -7.55 -15.92
N ASP A 178 -7.53 -7.84 -16.67
CA ASP A 178 -7.46 -8.06 -18.11
C ASP A 178 -8.73 -7.48 -18.76
N ALA A 179 -8.55 -6.38 -19.49
CA ALA A 179 -9.64 -5.65 -20.14
C ALA A 179 -10.18 -6.36 -21.39
N ASP A 180 -9.49 -7.36 -21.91
CA ASP A 180 -9.92 -8.11 -23.10
C ASP A 180 -10.54 -9.46 -22.72
N ASN A 181 -10.40 -9.88 -21.46
CA ASN A 181 -10.95 -11.12 -20.94
C ASN A 181 -12.43 -10.96 -20.52
N GLU A 182 -13.33 -11.57 -21.29
CA GLU A 182 -14.77 -11.55 -21.00
C GLU A 182 -15.12 -12.24 -19.67
N ASP A 183 -14.41 -13.30 -19.29
CA ASP A 183 -14.64 -13.95 -18.00
C ASP A 183 -14.26 -13.05 -16.83
N TYR A 184 -13.18 -12.27 -16.96
CA TYR A 184 -12.80 -11.24 -16.01
C TYR A 184 -13.93 -10.22 -15.84
N LYS A 185 -14.38 -9.62 -16.95
CA LYS A 185 -15.44 -8.59 -16.94
C LYS A 185 -16.73 -9.09 -16.29
N VAL A 186 -17.16 -10.30 -16.64
CA VAL A 186 -18.39 -10.90 -16.11
C VAL A 186 -18.29 -11.08 -14.60
N ILE A 187 -17.19 -11.65 -14.10
CA ILE A 187 -17.00 -11.87 -12.67
C ILE A 187 -16.88 -10.53 -11.93
N TYR A 188 -16.08 -9.61 -12.47
CA TYR A 188 -15.90 -8.26 -11.92
C TYR A 188 -17.23 -7.53 -11.75
N ASN A 189 -18.05 -7.49 -12.81
CA ASN A 189 -19.34 -6.80 -12.81
C ASN A 189 -20.32 -7.40 -11.80
N VAL A 190 -20.37 -8.73 -11.69
CA VAL A 190 -21.22 -9.41 -10.69
C VAL A 190 -20.73 -9.13 -9.27
N LEU A 191 -19.41 -9.15 -9.03
CA LEU A 191 -18.87 -8.85 -7.71
C LEU A 191 -19.06 -7.39 -7.30
N ARG A 192 -18.97 -6.45 -8.25
CA ARG A 192 -19.15 -5.01 -7.98
C ARG A 192 -20.63 -4.66 -7.76
N GLY A 193 -21.51 -5.05 -8.69
CA GLY A 193 -22.89 -4.56 -8.75
C GLY A 193 -23.99 -5.62 -8.62
N GLY A 194 -23.66 -6.90 -8.53
CA GLY A 194 -24.63 -7.98 -8.39
C GLY A 194 -25.34 -7.97 -7.03
N ASP A 195 -26.43 -8.74 -6.93
CA ASP A 195 -27.08 -8.99 -5.66
C ASP A 195 -26.24 -9.94 -4.77
N GLY A 196 -26.65 -10.12 -3.52
CA GLY A 196 -25.89 -10.97 -2.59
C GLY A 196 -25.72 -12.41 -3.07
N SER A 197 -26.73 -12.95 -3.76
CA SER A 197 -26.69 -14.32 -4.29
C SER A 197 -25.71 -14.45 -5.46
N GLY A 198 -25.71 -13.48 -6.39
CA GLY A 198 -24.78 -13.39 -7.50
C GLY A 198 -23.34 -13.21 -7.05
N LYS A 199 -23.09 -12.32 -6.07
CA LYS A 199 -21.76 -12.13 -5.48
C LYS A 199 -21.20 -13.44 -4.89
N LEU A 200 -21.99 -14.17 -4.11
CA LEU A 200 -21.59 -15.47 -3.56
C LEU A 200 -21.30 -16.51 -4.65
N ALA A 201 -22.11 -16.54 -5.71
CA ALA A 201 -21.89 -17.45 -6.84
C ALA A 201 -20.59 -17.12 -7.59
N ALA A 202 -20.31 -15.84 -7.83
CA ALA A 202 -19.07 -15.38 -8.46
C ALA A 202 -17.84 -15.71 -7.59
N MET A 203 -17.90 -15.48 -6.28
CA MET A 203 -16.82 -15.89 -5.36
C MET A 203 -16.59 -17.41 -5.36
N LYS A 204 -17.66 -18.22 -5.43
CA LYS A 204 -17.53 -19.68 -5.58
C LYS A 204 -16.88 -20.07 -6.91
N ARG A 205 -17.15 -19.33 -7.99
CA ARG A 205 -16.50 -19.53 -9.30
C ARG A 205 -15.00 -19.26 -9.22
N LEU A 206 -14.58 -18.16 -8.60
CA LEU A 206 -13.15 -17.82 -8.40
C LEU A 206 -12.39 -18.92 -7.64
N LYS A 207 -12.98 -19.45 -6.58
CA LYS A 207 -12.39 -20.57 -5.80
C LYS A 207 -12.14 -21.85 -6.61
N LYS A 208 -12.81 -22.02 -7.76
CA LYS A 208 -12.57 -23.15 -8.66
C LYS A 208 -11.41 -22.91 -9.63
N ILE A 209 -11.00 -21.67 -9.82
CA ILE A 209 -9.91 -21.28 -10.73
C ILE A 209 -8.57 -21.51 -10.04
N SER A 210 -8.41 -20.97 -8.83
CA SER A 210 -7.21 -21.12 -8.02
C SER A 210 -7.57 -21.13 -6.54
N ASN A 211 -6.67 -21.67 -5.73
CA ASN A 211 -6.70 -21.48 -4.28
C ASN A 211 -5.64 -20.47 -3.89
N PRO A 212 -5.98 -19.46 -3.07
CA PRO A 212 -5.01 -18.53 -2.52
C PRO A 212 -3.95 -19.29 -1.73
N ASN A 213 -2.70 -18.84 -1.83
CA ASN A 213 -1.64 -19.33 -0.95
C ASN A 213 -1.79 -18.63 0.41
N LEU A 214 -2.14 -19.42 1.42
CA LEU A 214 -2.45 -18.91 2.76
C LEU A 214 -1.27 -19.13 3.70
N ILE A 215 -0.98 -18.11 4.52
CA ILE A 215 -0.05 -18.17 5.65
C ILE A 215 -0.76 -17.89 6.96
#